data_AF-A0A817GSS8-F1
#
_entry.id   AF-A0A817GSS8-F1
#
_cell.length_a   1.000
_cell.length_b   1.000
_cell.length_c   1.000
_cell.angle_alpha   90.00
_cell.angle_beta   90.00
_cell.angle_gamma   90.00
#
_symmetry.space_group_name_H-M   'P 1'
#
loop_
_entity.id
_entity.type
_entity.pdbx_description
1 polymer ?
#
loop_
_entity_poly.entity_id
_entity_poly.type
_entity_poly.pdbx_seq_one_letter_code
_entity_poly.pdbx_strand_id
1 'polypeptide(L)'
;MFRNNTPTDLFQLPYQFDAYDYDQNKQTNGRVTYRLWNCFNNCPFYIDPNNGILTLKNKENINENIIYNLQIIAFDWGQPIN
;
A
#
# COMPACT_ATOMS: atom_id res chain seq x y z
N MET A 1 -0.31 22.76 17.27
CA MET A 1 -1.67 22.39 16.83
C MET A 1 -1.51 21.55 15.57
N PHE A 2 -1.50 20.22 15.71
CA PHE A 2 -1.32 19.32 14.56
C PHE A 2 -2.60 19.36 13.73
N ARG A 3 -2.53 19.79 12.48
CA ARG A 3 -3.65 19.66 11.55
C ARG A 3 -3.80 18.17 11.26
N ASN A 4 -4.89 17.59 11.75
CA ASN A 4 -5.34 16.26 11.32
C ASN A 4 -5.81 16.38 9.87
N ASN A 5 -4.87 16.27 8.93
CA ASN A 5 -5.17 16.10 7.51
C ASN A 5 -5.50 14.64 7.23
N THR A 6 -6.40 14.04 8.00
CA THR A 6 -6.98 12.74 7.64
C THR A 6 -7.81 12.99 6.39
N PRO A 7 -7.45 12.47 5.20
CA PRO A 7 -8.26 12.64 4.01
C PRO A 7 -9.63 12.03 4.30
N THR A 8 -10.67 12.86 4.31
CA THR A 8 -12.01 12.48 4.78
C THR A 8 -12.75 11.51 3.87
N ASP A 9 -12.23 11.16 2.68
CA ASP A 9 -12.82 10.16 1.79
C ASP A 9 -11.73 9.36 1.06
N LEU A 10 -11.10 8.40 1.75
CA LEU A 10 -10.38 7.33 1.06
C LEU A 10 -11.42 6.41 0.42
N PHE A 11 -11.52 6.43 -0.90
CA PHE A 11 -12.39 5.51 -1.62
C PHE A 11 -11.68 4.17 -1.75
N GLN A 12 -12.08 3.20 -0.93
CA GLN A 12 -11.55 1.84 -1.04
C GLN A 12 -11.92 1.25 -2.40
N LEU A 13 -10.91 0.82 -3.14
CA LEU A 13 -11.08 0.07 -4.37
C LEU A 13 -11.34 -1.41 -4.01
N PRO A 14 -11.96 -2.21 -4.89
CA PRO A 14 -12.26 -3.62 -4.62
C PRO A 14 -11.02 -4.53 -4.67
N TYR A 15 -9.82 -3.98 -4.43
CA TYR A 15 -8.55 -4.70 -4.50
C TYR A 15 -7.88 -4.75 -3.13
N GLN A 16 -7.57 -5.98 -2.70
CA GLN A 16 -6.71 -6.28 -1.58
C GLN A 16 -5.62 -7.25 -2.06
N PHE A 17 -4.40 -7.04 -1.59
CA PHE A 17 -3.24 -7.86 -1.96
C PHE A 17 -2.73 -8.60 -0.73
N ASP A 18 -2.54 -9.92 -0.88
CA ASP A 18 -2.06 -10.78 0.19
C ASP A 18 -0.74 -11.45 -0.23
N ALA A 19 0.20 -11.50 0.70
CA ALA A 19 1.46 -12.22 0.58
C ALA A 19 1.81 -12.86 1.93
N TYR A 20 2.60 -13.93 1.86
CA TYR A 20 2.95 -14.74 3.02
C TYR A 20 4.46 -14.93 3.10
N ASP A 21 4.99 -14.64 4.28
CA ASP A 21 6.34 -15.06 4.66
C ASP A 21 6.26 -16.38 5.46
N TYR A 22 7.28 -17.23 5.44
CA TYR A 22 7.30 -18.50 6.18
C TYR A 22 7.94 -18.41 7.58
N ASP A 23 8.59 -17.31 7.93
CA ASP A 23 9.20 -17.12 9.25
C ASP A 23 8.17 -17.24 10.37
N GLN A 24 8.58 -17.87 11.48
CA GLN A 24 7.66 -18.16 12.60
C GLN A 24 7.11 -16.88 13.24
N ASN A 25 7.93 -15.83 13.36
CA ASN A 25 7.53 -14.58 14.00
C ASN A 25 6.88 -13.61 13.00
N LYS A 26 5.54 -13.65 12.90
CA LYS A 26 4.74 -12.76 12.03
C LYS A 26 4.69 -11.29 12.46
N GLN A 27 5.28 -10.94 13.61
CA GLN A 27 5.36 -9.56 14.08
C GLN A 27 6.73 -8.91 13.79
N THR A 28 7.74 -9.72 13.46
CA THR A 28 9.09 -9.27 13.07
C THR A 28 9.47 -9.89 11.73
N ASN A 29 10.36 -10.89 11.69
CA ASN A 29 10.93 -11.40 10.44
C ASN A 29 9.86 -11.81 9.41
N GLY A 30 8.77 -12.47 9.84
CA GLY A 30 7.68 -12.87 8.95
C GLY A 30 6.58 -11.81 8.77
N ARG A 31 6.78 -10.57 9.24
CA ARG A 31 5.82 -9.47 9.08
C ARG A 31 5.90 -8.95 7.66
N VAL A 32 4.86 -9.20 6.89
CA VAL A 32 4.71 -8.65 5.53
C VAL A 32 4.19 -7.22 5.59
N THR A 33 4.81 -6.33 4.82
CA THR A 33 4.31 -4.98 4.57
C THR A 33 4.31 -4.63 3.08
N TYR A 34 3.39 -3.74 2.69
CA TYR A 34 3.14 -3.40 1.30
C TYR A 34 3.54 -1.96 0.95
N ARG A 35 4.01 -1.74 -0.28
CA ARG A 35 4.19 -0.40 -0.86
C ARG A 35 4.03 -0.40 -2.37
N LEU A 36 3.64 0.74 -2.93
CA LEU A 36 3.67 0.98 -4.38
C LEU A 36 5.11 1.31 -4.81
N TRP A 37 5.60 0.61 -5.84
CA TRP A 37 6.96 0.79 -6.35
C TRP A 37 7.06 1.83 -7.46
N ASN A 38 6.07 1.88 -8.36
CA ASN A 38 6.12 2.76 -9.53
C ASN A 38 5.12 3.93 -9.44
N CYS A 39 4.69 4.26 -8.22
CA CYS A 39 3.69 5.30 -7.97
C CYS A 39 4.23 6.29 -6.93
N PHE A 40 5.07 7.22 -7.38
CA PHE A 40 5.68 8.29 -6.57
C PHE A 40 4.85 9.58 -6.64
N ASN A 41 5.44 10.73 -6.26
CA ASN A 41 4.87 12.09 -6.29
C ASN A 41 3.57 12.24 -7.12
N ASN A 42 2.48 12.70 -6.49
CA ASN A 42 1.12 12.82 -7.05
C ASN A 42 0.41 11.49 -7.40
N CYS A 43 0.91 10.35 -6.93
CA CYS A 43 0.21 9.07 -7.05
C CYS A 43 -1.23 9.16 -6.48
N PRO A 44 -2.28 8.88 -7.28
CA PRO A 44 -3.66 8.95 -6.83
C PRO A 44 -4.01 7.79 -5.90
N PHE A 45 -3.25 6.70 -5.97
CA PHE A 45 -3.47 5.49 -5.18
C PHE A 45 -2.68 5.51 -3.87
N TYR A 46 -3.19 4.79 -2.90
CA TYR A 46 -2.52 4.43 -1.66
C TYR A 46 -2.75 2.94 -1.42
N ILE A 47 -1.74 2.24 -0.92
CA ILE A 47 -1.89 0.88 -0.42
C ILE A 47 -1.62 0.93 1.09
N ASP A 48 -2.53 0.37 1.87
CA ASP A 48 -2.30 0.24 3.31
C ASP A 48 -1.17 -0.77 3.55
N PRO A 49 -0.08 -0.36 4.20
CA PRO A 49 1.10 -1.20 4.36
C PRO A 49 0.85 -2.42 5.24
N ASN A 50 -0.22 -2.48 6.04
CA ASN A 50 -0.47 -3.56 7.00
C ASN A 50 -1.45 -4.61 6.49
N ASN A 51 -2.37 -4.25 5.57
CA ASN A 51 -3.43 -5.16 5.12
C ASN A 51 -3.56 -5.25 3.58
N GLY A 52 -2.75 -4.50 2.82
CA GLY A 52 -2.73 -4.58 1.38
C GLY A 52 -3.97 -4.03 0.68
N ILE A 53 -4.86 -3.31 1.39
CA ILE A 53 -6.03 -2.66 0.78
C ILE A 53 -5.57 -1.49 -0.09
N LEU A 54 -6.01 -1.49 -1.35
CA LEU A 54 -5.79 -0.38 -2.27
C LEU A 54 -6.92 0.64 -2.15
N THR A 55 -6.56 1.89 -1.89
CA THR A 55 -7.50 3.01 -1.84
C THR A 55 -7.12 4.09 -2.84
N LEU A 56 -8.13 4.84 -3.22
CA LEU A 56 -8.00 6.06 -4.00
C LEU A 56 -8.03 7.26 -3.05
N LYS A 57 -6.99 8.11 -3.12
CA LYS A 57 -6.85 9.28 -2.23
C LYS A 57 -7.91 10.35 -2.48
N ASN A 58 -8.34 10.50 -3.74
CA ASN A 58 -9.45 11.35 -4.18
C ASN A 58 -9.92 10.82 -5.55
N LYS A 59 -11.24 10.68 -5.75
CA LYS A 59 -11.88 10.31 -7.02
C LYS A 59 -11.52 11.21 -8.19
N GLU A 60 -11.26 12.49 -7.93
CA GLU A 60 -10.89 13.46 -8.97
C GLU A 60 -9.48 13.23 -9.54
N ASN A 61 -8.64 12.45 -8.86
CA ASN A 61 -7.25 12.21 -9.30
C ASN A 61 -7.10 11.07 -10.31
N ILE A 62 -8.20 10.40 -10.69
CA ILE A 62 -8.20 9.34 -11.71
C ILE A 62 -8.93 9.80 -12.97
N ASN A 63 -8.52 9.21 -14.10
CA ASN A 63 -9.19 9.35 -15.39
C ASN A 63 -9.69 7.97 -15.81
N GLU A 64 -11.01 7.85 -15.98
CA GLU A 64 -11.69 6.59 -16.33
C GLU A 64 -11.27 6.05 -17.71
N ASN A 65 -10.67 6.89 -18.56
CA ASN A 65 -10.16 6.50 -19.88
C ASN A 65 -8.69 6.06 -19.85
N ILE A 66 -8.05 5.98 -18.68
CA ILE A 66 -6.64 5.60 -18.52
C ILE A 66 -6.53 4.25 -17.80
N ILE A 67 -5.67 3.36 -18.31
CA ILE A 67 -5.24 2.15 -17.60
C ILE A 67 -4.04 2.50 -16.72
N TYR A 68 -4.17 2.25 -15.42
CA TYR A 68 -3.10 2.44 -14.45
C TYR A 68 -2.39 1.12 -14.18
N ASN A 69 -1.11 1.05 -14.55
CA ASN A 69 -0.26 -0.11 -14.27
C ASN A 69 0.50 0.11 -12.96
N LEU A 70 0.09 -0.57 -11.88
CA LEU A 70 0.69 -0.46 -10.56
C LEU A 70 1.59 -1.66 -10.26
N GLN A 71 2.76 -1.40 -9.71
CA GLN A 71 3.68 -2.39 -9.17
C GLN A 71 3.63 -2.31 -7.65
N ILE A 72 3.31 -3.43 -7.01
CA ILE A 72 3.23 -3.57 -5.56
C ILE A 72 4.38 -4.44 -5.10
N ILE A 73 5.09 -3.99 -4.07
CA ILE A 73 6.10 -4.78 -3.37
C ILE A 73 5.51 -5.20 -2.04
N ALA A 74 5.51 -6.51 -1.79
CA ALA A 74 5.41 -7.09 -0.47
C ALA A 74 6.83 -7.38 0.03
N PHE A 75 7.16 -6.93 1.23
CA PHE A 75 8.47 -7.14 1.83
C PHE A 75 8.33 -7.47 3.31
N ASP A 76 9.19 -8.38 3.77
CA ASP A 76 9.28 -8.81 5.16
C ASP A 76 10.08 -7.81 6.02
N TRP A 77 10.14 -8.04 7.33
CA TRP A 77 10.94 -7.21 8.26
C TRP A 77 12.17 -7.98 8.79
N GLY A 78 12.57 -9.05 8.10
CA GLY A 78 13.78 -9.77 8.39
C GLY A 78 15.02 -8.89 8.21
N GLN A 79 16.05 -9.18 8.99
CA GLN A 79 17.36 -8.54 8.86
C GLN A 79 18.37 -9.59 8.36
N PRO A 80 18.88 -9.46 7.11
CA PRO A 80 19.93 -10.31 6.62
C PRO A 80 21.18 -10.14 7.48
N ILE A 81 21.75 -11.26 7.95
CA ILE A 81 23.05 -11.28 8.63
C ILE A 81 24.12 -11.55 7.57
N ASN A 82 25.10 -10.66 7.47
CA ASN A 82 26.29 -10.83 6.62
C ASN A 82 27.34 -11.70 7.30
#